data_AF-A0A2T7G204-F1
#
_entry.id   AF-A0A2T7G204-F1
#
_cell.length_a   1.000
_cell.length_b   1.000
_cell.length_c   1.000
_cell.angle_alpha   90.00
_cell.angle_beta   90.00
_cell.angle_gamma   90.00
#
_symmetry.space_group_name_H-M   'P 1'
#
loop_
_entity.id
_entity.type
_entity.pdbx_description
1 polymer ?
#
loop_
_entity_poly.entity_id
_entity_poly.type
_entity_poly.pdbx_seq_one_letter_code
_entity_poly.pdbx_strand_id
1 'polypeptide(L)' 'MSERLFMLKAKYEGQPDPQAIYSTNENVLRMFGKDHHAAAKIKPDLFLIDPDGATLATMDEWATDWCDLAGRSQGVR' A
#
# COMPACT_ATOMS: atom_id res chain seq x y z
N MET A 1 -21.11 -12.35 0.28
CA MET A 1 -20.55 -11.13 -0.34
C MET A 1 -19.08 -11.10 0.04
N SER A 2 -18.16 -10.93 -0.90
CA SER A 2 -16.75 -10.71 -0.58
C SER A 2 -16.60 -9.29 -0.03
N GLU A 3 -15.99 -9.11 1.13
CA GLU A 3 -15.68 -7.78 1.64
C GLU A 3 -14.74 -7.08 0.65
N ARG A 4 -15.06 -5.82 0.32
CA ARG A 4 -14.23 -4.98 -0.55
C ARG A 4 -13.07 -4.44 0.29
N LEU A 5 -11.97 -5.19 0.32
CA LEU A 5 -10.79 -4.88 1.13
C LEU A 5 -9.74 -4.16 0.32
N PHE A 6 -9.16 -3.12 0.91
CA PHE A 6 -7.89 -2.57 0.48
C PHE A 6 -6.78 -3.55 0.83
N MET A 7 -5.70 -3.52 0.04
CA MET A 7 -4.53 -4.35 0.23
C MET A 7 -3.28 -3.46 0.29
N LEU A 8 -2.45 -3.68 1.30
CA LEU A 8 -1.07 -3.21 1.34
C LEU A 8 -0.17 -4.38 0.97
N LYS A 9 0.61 -4.23 -0.10
CA LYS A 9 1.57 -5.21 -0.56
C LYS A 9 2.99 -4.69 -0.32
N ALA A 10 3.80 -5.48 0.38
CA ALA A 10 5.21 -5.20 0.62
C ALA A 10 6.09 -6.19 -0.16
N LYS A 11 6.93 -5.66 -1.04
CA LYS A 11 7.85 -6.44 -1.86
C LYS A 11 9.27 -6.14 -1.41
N TYR A 12 9.94 -7.17 -0.90
CA TYR A 12 11.35 -7.09 -0.51
C TYR A 12 12.24 -7.58 -1.64
N GLU A 13 13.39 -6.95 -1.82
CA GLU A 13 14.42 -7.46 -2.71
C GLU A 13 14.83 -8.88 -2.31
N GLY A 14 14.95 -9.78 -3.30
CA GLY A 14 15.34 -11.17 -3.08
C GLY A 14 14.25 -12.08 -2.48
N GLN A 15 13.06 -11.56 -2.17
CA GLN A 15 11.92 -12.38 -1.76
C GLN A 15 10.96 -12.61 -2.94
N PRO A 16 10.69 -13.88 -3.31
CA PRO A 16 9.82 -14.19 -4.43
C PRO A 16 8.34 -13.87 -4.14
N ASP A 17 7.93 -13.99 -2.87
CA ASP A 17 6.55 -13.85 -2.44
C ASP A 17 6.33 -12.55 -1.65
N PRO A 18 5.56 -11.59 -2.20
CA PRO A 18 5.24 -10.35 -1.49
C PRO A 18 4.33 -10.60 -0.29
N GLN A 19 4.57 -9.86 0.78
CA GLN A 19 3.69 -9.90 1.96
C GLN A 19 2.48 -9.00 1.72
N ALA A 20 1.30 -9.43 2.17
CA ALA A 20 0.06 -8.70 1.98
C ALA A 20 -0.73 -8.56 3.29
N ILE A 21 -1.25 -7.35 3.53
CA ILE A 21 -2.13 -7.02 4.66
C ILE A 21 -3.40 -6.40 4.09
N TYR A 22 -4.54 -6.75 4.67
CA TYR A 22 -5.86 -6.33 4.20
C TYR A 22 -6.59 -5.51 5.24
N SER A 23 -7.35 -4.52 4.81
CA SER A 23 -8.22 -3.73 5.69
C SER A 23 -9.39 -3.14 4.92
N THR A 24 -10.49 -2.87 5.60
CA THR A 24 -11.58 -2.05 5.07
C THR A 24 -11.25 -0.56 5.09
N ASN A 25 -10.15 -0.15 5.74
CA ASN A 25 -9.75 1.25 5.89
C ASN A 25 -8.38 1.53 5.27
N GLU A 26 -8.37 2.28 4.17
CA GLU A 26 -7.16 2.72 3.47
C GLU A 26 -6.16 3.46 4.37
N ASN A 27 -6.65 4.34 5.25
CA ASN A 27 -5.79 5.17 6.09
C ASN A 27 -5.00 4.33 7.09
N VAL A 28 -5.60 3.25 7.60
CA VAL A 28 -4.90 2.30 8.48
C VAL A 28 -3.74 1.64 7.75
N LEU A 29 -3.94 1.23 6.49
CA LEU A 29 -2.89 0.64 5.67
C LEU A 29 -1.80 1.65 5.32
N ARG A 30 -2.14 2.92 5.08
CA ARG A 30 -1.17 3.99 4.84
C ARG A 30 -0.26 4.24 6.05
N MET A 31 -0.86 4.33 7.26
CA MET A 31 -0.10 4.48 8.50
C MET A 31 0.78 3.26 8.76
N PHE A 32 0.21 2.05 8.68
CA PHE A 32 0.96 0.82 8.88
C PHE A 32 2.11 0.70 7.89
N GLY A 33 1.87 0.96 6.60
CA GLY A 33 2.91 0.90 5.58
C GLY A 33 4.04 1.89 5.84
N LYS A 34 3.73 3.12 6.26
CA LYS A 34 4.75 4.12 6.61
C LYS A 34 5.56 3.69 7.84
N ASP A 35 4.90 3.22 8.89
CA ASP A 35 5.58 2.76 10.12
C ASP A 35 6.46 1.54 9.84
N HIS A 36 5.93 0.59 9.06
CA HIS A 36 6.67 -0.60 8.61
C HIS A 36 7.88 -0.21 7.76
N HIS A 37 7.70 0.67 6.77
CA HIS A 37 8.79 1.17 5.94
C HIS A 37 9.87 1.85 6.79
N ALA A 38 9.48 2.73 7.71
CA ALA A 38 10.41 3.44 8.60
C ALA A 38 11.21 2.48 9.50
N ALA A 39 10.56 1.48 10.08
CA ALA A 39 11.17 0.51 10.99
C ALA A 39 12.00 -0.58 10.28
N ALA A 40 11.72 -0.87 9.01
CA ALA A 40 12.38 -1.96 8.28
C ALA A 40 13.88 -1.69 8.06
N LYS A 41 14.71 -2.71 8.31
CA LYS A 41 16.15 -2.68 8.07
C LYS A 41 16.51 -2.73 6.59
N ILE A 42 15.77 -3.53 5.82
CA ILE A 42 15.78 -3.57 4.36
C ILE A 42 14.46 -2.92 3.94
N LYS A 43 14.51 -1.90 3.10
CA LYS A 43 13.31 -1.15 2.73
C LYS A 43 12.54 -1.88 1.63
N PRO A 44 11.24 -2.18 1.82
CA PRO A 44 10.42 -2.80 0.79
C PRO A 44 9.82 -1.75 -0.15
N ASP A 45 9.54 -2.16 -1.39
CA ASP A 45 8.59 -1.43 -2.23
C ASP A 45 7.17 -1.72 -1.71
N LEU A 46 6.45 -0.65 -1.37
CA LEU A 46 5.07 -0.72 -0.90
C LEU A 46 4.09 -0.29 -1.99
N PHE A 47 3.00 -1.04 -2.09
CA PHE A 47 1.88 -0.77 -2.99
C PHE A 47 0.59 -0.80 -2.20
N LEU A 48 -0.16 0.29 -2.25
CA LEU A 48 -1.51 0.37 -1.71
C LEU A 48 -2.51 0.17 -2.85
N ILE A 49 -3.32 -0.86 -2.72
CA ILE A 49 -4.22 -1.34 -3.78
C ILE A 49 -5.65 -1.26 -3.26
N ASP A 50 -6.56 -0.77 -4.10
CA ASP A 50 -7.98 -0.68 -3.80
C ASP A 50 -8.70 -2.03 -3.94
N PRO A 51 -9.96 -2.14 -3.49
CA PRO A 51 -10.73 -3.37 -3.61
C PRO A 51 -11.01 -3.83 -5.05
N ASP A 52 -10.89 -2.94 -6.03
CA ASP A 52 -11.09 -3.23 -7.45
C ASP A 52 -9.77 -3.68 -8.12
N GLY A 53 -8.65 -3.67 -7.38
CA GLY A 53 -7.33 -4.10 -7.82
C GLY A 53 -6.44 -2.98 -8.37
N ALA A 54 -6.89 -1.73 -8.34
CA ALA A 54 -6.11 -0.58 -8.80
C ALA A 54 -5.10 -0.13 -7.74
N THR A 55 -3.86 0.15 -8.14
CA THR A 55 -2.87 0.74 -7.23
C THR A 55 -3.16 2.22 -7.04
N LEU A 56 -3.42 2.62 -5.79
CA LEU A 56 -3.71 3.99 -5.39
C LEU A 56 -2.46 4.78 -5.06
N ALA A 57 -1.49 4.15 -4.41
CA ALA A 57 -0.27 4.80 -3.98
C ALA A 57 0.88 3.80 -3.89
N THR A 58 2.10 4.30 -4.05
CA THR A 58 3.33 3.53 -3.91
C THR A 58 4.33 4.25 -3.02
N MET A 59 5.24 3.50 -2.40
CA MET A 59 6.39 4.04 -1.68
C MET A 59 7.55 3.12 -1.99
N ASP A 60 8.56 3.63 -2.70
CA ASP A 60 9.76 2.87 -3.01
C ASP A 60 10.72 2.82 -1.81
N GLU A 61 11.74 1.99 -1.92
CA GLU A 61 12.72 1.74 -0.86
C GLU A 61 13.49 3.00 -0.38
N TRP A 62 13.53 4.07 -1.19
CA TRP A 62 14.21 5.34 -0.89
C TRP A 62 13.24 6.43 -0.42
N ALA A 63 11.94 6.21 -0.56
CA ALA A 63 10.91 7.18 -0.24
C ALA A 63 10.65 7.29 1.28
N THR A 64 10.22 8.48 1.70
CA THR A 64 9.78 8.74 3.09
C THR A 64 8.28 8.98 3.20
N ASP A 65 7.62 9.19 2.05
CA ASP A 65 6.19 9.47 1.93
C ASP A 65 5.59 8.74 0.73
N TRP A 66 4.26 8.60 0.76
CA TRP A 66 3.50 7.96 -0.30
C TRP A 66 3.48 8.81 -1.56
N CYS A 67 3.71 8.17 -2.70
CA CYS A 67 3.46 8.71 -4.02
C CYS A 67 2.07 8.28 -4.48
N ASP A 68 1.11 9.20 -4.49
CA ASP A 68 -0.24 8.91 -4.97
C ASP A 68 -0.28 8.83 -6.49
N LEU A 69 -0.84 7.74 -7.02
CA LEU A 69 -1.10 7.60 -8.44
C LEU A 69 -2.44 8.28 -8.73
N ALA A 70 -2.43 9.28 -9.60
CA ALA A 70 -3.62 10.06 -9.97
C ALA A 70 -4.69 9.14 -10.61
N GLY A 71 -5.57 8.59 -9.77
CA GLY A 71 -6.55 7.58 -10.18
C GLY A 71 -7.83 7.58 -9.35
N ARG A 72 -8.01 8.53 -8.43
CA ARG A 72 -9.34 8.83 -7.87
C ARG A 72 -9.80 10.18 -8.39
N SER A 73 -10.62 10.13 -9.44
CA SER A 73 -11.70 11.09 -9.58
C SER A 73 -12.41 11.07 -8.22
N GLN A 74 -12.20 12.12 -7.41
CA GLN A 74 -12.93 12.25 -6.16
C GLN A 74 -14.41 12.26 -6.53
N GLY A 75 -15.10 11.18 -6.16
CA GLY A 75 -16.54 11.10 -6.26
C GLY A 75 -17.12 12.24 -5.45
N VAL A 76 -17.66 13.23 -6.15
CA VAL A 76 -18.50 14.29 -5.62
C VAL A 76 -19.53 13.69 -4.67
N ARG A 77 -19.55 14.18 -3.43
CA ARG A 77 -20.72 14.17 -2.57
C ARG A 77 -20.81 15.53 -1.88
#